data_AF-A0A954MHI9-F1
#
_entry.id   AF-A0A954MHI9-F1
#
_cell.length_a   1.000
_cell.length_b   1.000
_cell.length_c   1.000
_cell.angle_alpha   90.00
_cell.angle_beta   90.00
_cell.angle_gamma   90.00
#
_symmetry.space_group_name_H-M   'P 1'
#
loop_
_entity.id
_entity.type
_entity.pdbx_description
1 polymer ?
#
loop_
_entity_poly.entity_id
_entity_poly.type
_entity_poly.pdbx_seq_one_letter_code
_entity_poly.pdbx_strand_id
1 'polypeptide(L)'
;MIKSAVVTVHEFLTCGTMPDHIWYIQKCGLCEQLTAEELGRLESQARIRTFPKNAPIYLPRDPANLVYILAEGRVRLVSLTPEGKQAILAMFEPGDLFGELSLVGSETREEFAEAMVKSTVVAIPRDTMEEVMLSNPRLTLAVTKLIGFRRRKLERRLRNLLFRTNRERLIALLWELVEQYGKSTPEGTLINIRLSHQDLASLIGITRESVTLTLGELQSEGLVSIGRQRILIHQLDRLASAANESLNELPTDLQPSTQIQSSSRGASPVRD
;
A
#
# COMPACT_ATOMS: atom_id res chain seq x y z
N MET A 1 -22.77 -21.49 4.83
CA MET A 1 -22.05 -22.23 5.90
C MET A 1 -20.61 -22.47 5.44
N ILE A 2 -19.70 -21.53 5.75
CA ILE A 2 -18.27 -21.66 5.46
C ILE A 2 -17.63 -22.14 6.75
N LYS A 3 -17.13 -23.38 6.78
CA LYS A 3 -16.38 -23.92 7.92
C LYS A 3 -15.06 -23.15 8.04
N SER A 4 -14.99 -22.25 9.02
CA SER A 4 -13.73 -21.62 9.45
C SER A 4 -12.94 -22.67 10.22
N ALA A 5 -11.88 -23.21 9.63
CA ALA A 5 -10.94 -24.06 10.34
C ALA A 5 -10.10 -23.17 11.27
N VAL A 6 -10.50 -23.09 12.53
CA VAL A 6 -9.69 -22.54 13.61
C VAL A 6 -8.73 -23.65 14.02
N VAL A 7 -7.50 -23.62 13.49
CA VAL A 7 -6.44 -24.52 13.98
C VAL A 7 -5.87 -23.87 15.24
N THR A 8 -6.14 -24.49 16.39
CA THR A 8 -5.60 -24.07 17.68
C THR A 8 -4.15 -24.54 17.81
N VAL A 9 -3.31 -23.68 18.38
CA VAL A 9 -1.82 -23.72 18.45
C VAL A 9 -1.21 -24.99 19.10
N HIS A 10 -2.01 -25.97 19.54
CA HIS A 10 -1.50 -27.10 20.32
C HIS A 10 -1.27 -28.41 19.57
N GLU A 11 -1.74 -28.58 18.33
CA GLU A 11 -1.68 -29.87 17.61
C GLU A 11 -0.44 -30.09 16.71
N PHE A 12 0.61 -29.28 16.83
CA PHE A 12 1.80 -29.34 15.95
C PHE A 12 3.14 -29.64 16.67
N LEU A 13 3.12 -30.16 17.91
CA LEU A 13 4.31 -30.25 18.78
C LEU A 13 5.05 -31.61 18.80
N THR A 14 5.19 -32.31 17.68
CA THR A 14 6.06 -33.51 17.63
C THR A 14 6.96 -33.56 16.40
N CYS A 15 7.85 -32.59 16.24
CA CYS A 15 9.17 -32.76 15.63
C CYS A 15 9.98 -31.49 15.93
N GLY A 16 11.24 -31.60 16.35
CA GLY A 16 12.06 -30.49 16.86
C GLY A 16 12.47 -29.44 15.83
N THR A 17 11.50 -28.68 15.32
CA THR A 17 11.66 -27.48 14.49
C THR A 17 11.04 -26.30 15.22
N MET A 18 11.71 -25.14 15.18
CA MET A 18 11.11 -23.88 15.63
C MET A 18 9.71 -23.74 15.03
N PRO A 19 8.70 -23.30 15.79
CA PRO A 19 7.34 -23.30 15.27
C PRO A 19 7.18 -22.41 14.03
N ASP A 20 6.41 -22.88 13.04
CA ASP A 20 6.20 -22.23 11.74
C ASP A 20 5.66 -20.78 11.82
N HIS A 21 5.11 -20.35 12.96
CA HIS A 21 4.56 -19.01 13.16
C HIS A 21 5.63 -17.92 13.40
N ILE A 22 6.82 -18.28 13.89
CA ILE A 22 7.89 -17.31 14.21
C ILE A 22 8.41 -16.63 12.92
N TRP A 23 8.54 -17.41 11.85
CA TRP A 23 9.10 -16.96 10.58
C TRP A 23 8.30 -15.83 9.92
N TYR A 24 6.98 -15.89 9.97
CA TYR A 24 6.12 -14.93 9.28
C TYR A 24 6.08 -13.57 9.98
N ILE A 25 6.16 -13.58 11.31
CA ILE A 25 6.22 -12.35 12.09
C ILE A 25 7.60 -11.70 11.88
N GLN A 26 8.69 -12.46 11.87
CA GLN A 26 10.05 -11.95 11.64
C GLN A 26 10.28 -11.25 10.28
N LYS A 27 9.48 -11.54 9.24
CA LYS A 27 9.58 -10.87 7.93
C LYS A 27 8.92 -9.48 7.89
N CYS A 28 8.18 -9.09 8.92
CA CYS A 28 7.62 -7.76 9.04
C CYS A 28 8.69 -6.81 9.59
N GLY A 29 8.99 -5.71 8.89
CA GLY A 29 9.97 -4.72 9.37
C GLY A 29 9.59 -4.07 10.71
N LEU A 30 8.33 -4.21 11.16
CA LEU A 30 7.90 -3.83 12.51
C LEU A 30 8.37 -4.83 13.57
N CYS A 31 8.53 -6.11 13.21
CA CYS A 31 8.87 -7.19 14.12
C CYS A 31 10.38 -7.32 14.38
N GLU A 32 11.21 -6.66 13.56
CA GLU A 32 12.62 -6.41 13.89
C GLU A 32 12.79 -5.59 15.18
N GLN A 33 11.73 -4.90 15.62
CA GLN A 33 11.73 -4.11 16.85
C GLN A 33 11.30 -4.91 18.09
N LEU A 34 10.94 -6.20 17.94
CA LEU A 34 10.42 -7.04 19.01
C LEU A 34 11.52 -7.88 19.67
N THR A 35 11.46 -7.99 20.99
CA THR A 35 12.21 -9.00 21.75
C THR A 35 11.56 -10.38 21.65
N ALA A 36 12.29 -11.44 22.02
CA ALA A 36 11.74 -12.80 22.00
C ALA A 36 10.51 -12.97 22.94
N GLU A 37 10.50 -12.26 24.07
CA GLU A 37 9.39 -12.27 25.02
C GLU A 37 8.13 -11.59 24.42
N GLU A 38 8.30 -10.42 23.82
CA GLU A 38 7.20 -9.70 23.16
C GLU A 38 6.64 -10.46 21.97
N LEU A 39 7.51 -11.13 21.22
CA LEU A 39 7.12 -12.01 20.13
C LEU A 39 6.27 -13.18 20.64
N GLY A 40 6.71 -13.83 21.73
CA GLY A 40 5.94 -14.91 22.36
C GLY A 40 4.58 -14.45 22.88
N ARG A 41 4.47 -13.21 23.38
CA ARG A 41 3.18 -12.61 23.78
C ARG A 41 2.24 -12.48 22.59
N LEU A 42 2.70 -11.85 21.49
CA LEU A 42 1.89 -11.72 20.27
C LEU A 42 1.46 -13.08 19.74
N GLU A 43 2.38 -14.03 19.68
CA GLU A 43 2.18 -15.38 19.16
C GLU A 43 1.10 -16.15 19.94
N SER A 44 1.11 -16.07 21.27
CA SER A 44 0.16 -16.80 22.12
C SER A 44 -1.31 -16.46 21.81
N GLN A 45 -1.57 -15.20 21.43
CA GLN A 45 -2.91 -14.69 21.13
C GLN A 45 -3.20 -14.59 19.64
N ALA A 46 -2.15 -14.60 18.80
CA ALA A 46 -2.30 -14.52 17.37
C ALA A 46 -2.98 -15.78 16.79
N ARG A 47 -3.65 -15.59 15.66
CA ARG A 47 -4.28 -16.66 14.88
C ARG A 47 -3.89 -16.54 13.42
N ILE A 48 -3.35 -17.61 12.86
CA ILE A 48 -3.08 -17.69 11.43
C ILE A 48 -4.37 -18.01 10.70
N ARG A 49 -4.68 -17.25 9.66
CA ARG A 49 -5.85 -17.47 8.82
C ARG A 49 -5.44 -17.42 7.35
N THR A 50 -5.89 -18.40 6.57
CA THR A 50 -5.68 -18.43 5.13
C THR A 50 -6.98 -18.15 4.41
N PHE A 51 -6.90 -17.26 3.43
CA PHE A 51 -8.01 -16.81 2.62
C PHE A 51 -7.76 -17.19 1.16
N PRO A 52 -8.73 -17.83 0.48
CA PRO A 52 -8.62 -18.04 -0.96
C PRO A 52 -8.70 -16.69 -1.70
N LYS A 53 -8.31 -16.69 -2.97
CA LYS A 53 -8.42 -15.51 -3.83
C LYS A 53 -9.85 -14.96 -3.81
N ASN A 54 -9.96 -13.64 -3.75
CA ASN A 54 -11.17 -12.82 -3.67
C ASN A 54 -12.00 -13.02 -2.40
N ALA A 55 -11.49 -13.70 -1.37
CA ALA A 55 -12.21 -13.80 -0.10
C ALA A 55 -12.01 -12.53 0.75
N PRO A 56 -13.09 -12.01 1.38
CA PRO A 56 -12.98 -10.93 2.34
C PRO A 56 -12.29 -11.42 3.61
N ILE A 57 -11.40 -10.60 4.15
CA ILE A 57 -10.72 -10.81 5.44
C ILE A 57 -11.57 -10.19 6.55
N TYR A 58 -12.09 -8.98 6.30
CA TYR A 58 -13.12 -8.32 7.09
C TYR A 58 -13.97 -7.44 6.17
N LEU A 59 -15.19 -7.14 6.60
CA LEU A 59 -16.19 -6.34 5.91
C LEU A 59 -16.48 -5.04 6.67
N PRO A 60 -17.15 -4.06 6.02
CA PRO A 60 -17.59 -2.86 6.70
C PRO A 60 -18.55 -3.22 7.84
N ARG A 61 -18.49 -2.47 8.94
CA ARG A 61 -19.23 -2.66 10.19
C ARG A 61 -18.81 -3.87 11.03
N ASP A 62 -17.89 -4.70 10.56
CA ASP A 62 -17.28 -5.71 11.42
C ASP A 62 -16.56 -5.02 12.61
N PRO A 63 -16.51 -5.65 13.80
CA PRO A 63 -15.72 -5.13 14.92
C PRO A 63 -14.25 -4.95 14.53
N ALA A 64 -13.67 -3.80 14.88
CA ALA A 64 -12.27 -3.50 14.66
C ALA A 64 -11.42 -3.92 15.88
N ASN A 65 -11.45 -5.22 16.21
CA ASN A 65 -10.76 -5.79 17.38
C ASN A 65 -9.50 -6.60 17.04
N LEU A 66 -9.07 -6.57 15.78
CA LEU A 66 -7.90 -7.30 15.28
C LEU A 66 -7.00 -6.36 14.46
N VAL A 67 -5.70 -6.55 14.52
CA VAL A 67 -4.76 -6.09 13.49
C VAL A 67 -4.19 -7.29 12.76
N TYR A 68 -3.70 -7.07 11.55
CA TYR A 68 -3.26 -8.16 10.68
C TYR A 68 -1.87 -7.90 10.16
N ILE A 69 -1.02 -8.93 10.16
CA ILE A 69 0.23 -8.94 9.40
C ILE A 69 0.03 -9.89 8.22
N LEU A 70 0.31 -9.42 7.01
CA LEU A 70 0.26 -10.26 5.83
C LEU A 70 1.51 -11.16 5.79
N ALA A 71 1.32 -12.47 5.91
CA ALA A 71 2.40 -13.45 5.91
C ALA A 71 2.78 -13.88 4.49
N GLU A 72 1.76 -14.16 3.67
CA GLU A 72 1.92 -14.57 2.27
C GLU A 72 0.74 -14.07 1.43
N GLY A 73 0.97 -13.90 0.13
CA GLY A 73 -0.05 -13.48 -0.83
C GLY A 73 -0.12 -11.97 -0.98
N ARG A 74 -1.31 -11.45 -1.21
CA ARG A 74 -1.58 -10.03 -1.43
C ARG A 74 -2.99 -9.68 -0.97
N VAL A 75 -3.13 -8.55 -0.31
CA VAL A 75 -4.41 -8.05 0.19
C VAL A 75 -4.63 -6.64 -0.35
N ARG A 76 -5.87 -6.29 -0.66
CA ARG A 76 -6.28 -4.92 -0.96
C ARG A 76 -7.28 -4.42 0.06
N LEU A 77 -7.20 -3.13 0.35
CA LEU A 77 -8.17 -2.40 1.14
C LEU A 77 -9.06 -1.61 0.19
N VAL A 78 -10.37 -1.77 0.31
CA VAL A 78 -11.32 -1.24 -0.68
C VAL A 78 -12.49 -0.57 0.03
N SER A 79 -12.80 0.65 -0.41
CA SER A 79 -14.01 1.37 -0.04
C SER A 79 -15.10 1.16 -1.10
N LEU A 80 -16.35 1.06 -0.66
CA LEU A 80 -17.53 0.91 -1.50
C LEU A 80 -18.46 2.09 -1.31
N THR A 81 -18.94 2.67 -2.41
CA THR A 81 -20.11 3.55 -2.35
C THR A 81 -21.39 2.71 -2.28
N PRO A 82 -22.51 3.29 -1.80
CA PRO A 82 -23.82 2.60 -1.83
C PRO A 82 -24.23 2.12 -3.22
N GLU A 83 -23.78 2.81 -4.28
CA GLU A 83 -24.02 2.47 -5.68
C GLU A 83 -23.06 1.38 -6.21
N GLY A 84 -22.22 0.80 -5.34
CA GLY A 84 -21.30 -0.28 -5.68
C GLY A 84 -20.00 0.16 -6.35
N LYS A 85 -19.71 1.47 -6.42
CA LYS A 85 -18.42 1.94 -6.94
C LYS A 85 -17.31 1.60 -5.95
N GLN A 86 -16.19 1.08 -6.46
CA GLN A 86 -15.07 0.64 -5.64
C GLN A 86 -13.87 1.58 -5.79
N ALA A 87 -13.27 1.95 -4.66
CA ALA A 87 -11.97 2.62 -4.61
C ALA A 87 -10.98 1.75 -3.83
N ILE A 88 -9.83 1.41 -4.45
CA ILE A 88 -8.76 0.69 -3.77
C ILE A 88 -7.93 1.71 -2.99
N LEU A 89 -8.07 1.68 -1.67
CA LEU A 89 -7.38 2.59 -0.75
C LEU A 89 -5.92 2.20 -0.55
N ALA A 90 -5.63 0.91 -0.46
CA ALA A 90 -4.29 0.39 -0.26
C ALA A 90 -4.14 -1.03 -0.81
N MET A 91 -2.90 -1.45 -1.04
CA MET A 91 -2.53 -2.84 -1.25
C MET A 91 -1.41 -3.18 -0.28
N PHE A 92 -1.43 -4.39 0.23
CA PHE A 92 -0.51 -4.90 1.22
C PHE A 92 0.24 -6.11 0.64
N GLU A 93 1.54 -6.13 0.89
CA GLU A 93 2.49 -7.18 0.56
C GLU A 93 2.92 -7.96 1.81
N PRO A 94 3.53 -9.16 1.65
CA PRO A 94 4.07 -9.90 2.77
C PRO A 94 4.98 -9.03 3.64
N GLY A 95 4.73 -9.01 4.95
CA GLY A 95 5.39 -8.15 5.92
C GLY A 95 4.63 -6.85 6.24
N ASP A 96 3.57 -6.51 5.52
CA ASP A 96 2.78 -5.31 5.84
C ASP A 96 1.79 -5.55 6.98
N LEU A 97 1.68 -4.56 7.87
CA LEU A 97 0.62 -4.45 8.87
C LEU A 97 -0.62 -3.77 8.26
N PHE A 98 -1.81 -4.29 8.48
CA PHE A 98 -3.05 -3.66 8.07
C PHE A 98 -4.18 -3.84 9.09
N GLY A 99 -5.25 -3.05 8.93
CA GLY A 99 -6.31 -2.96 9.93
C GLY A 99 -5.91 -2.15 11.16
N GLU A 100 -4.79 -1.42 11.08
CA GLU A 100 -4.19 -0.60 12.14
C GLU A 100 -5.08 0.55 12.61
N LEU A 101 -6.12 0.91 11.84
CA LEU A 101 -7.11 1.90 12.27
C LEU A 101 -7.81 1.49 13.57
N SER A 102 -7.86 0.19 13.90
CA SER A 102 -8.33 -0.27 15.21
C SER A 102 -7.47 0.28 16.35
N LEU A 103 -6.14 0.40 16.17
CA LEU A 103 -5.21 0.86 17.21
C LEU A 103 -5.33 2.37 17.49
N VAL A 104 -5.96 3.13 16.59
CA VAL A 104 -6.14 4.59 16.71
C VAL A 104 -7.58 4.96 17.11
N GLY A 105 -8.35 4.00 17.62
CA GLY A 105 -9.66 4.24 18.22
C GLY A 105 -10.87 3.92 17.32
N SER A 106 -10.66 3.36 16.13
CA SER A 106 -11.80 2.84 15.34
C SER A 106 -12.39 1.60 16.01
N GLU A 107 -13.69 1.62 16.30
CA GLU A 107 -14.41 0.47 16.89
C GLU A 107 -14.98 -0.48 15.84
N THR A 108 -15.24 0.03 14.63
CA THR A 108 -15.81 -0.74 13.52
C THR A 108 -15.10 -0.45 12.20
N ARG A 109 -15.01 -1.43 11.32
CA ARG A 109 -14.44 -1.25 9.98
C ARG A 109 -15.32 -0.34 9.11
N GLU A 110 -14.72 0.60 8.39
CA GLU A 110 -15.45 1.40 7.40
C GLU A 110 -15.31 0.81 5.99
N GLU A 111 -14.14 0.25 5.71
CA GLU A 111 -13.78 -0.39 4.46
C GLU A 111 -13.66 -1.92 4.60
N PHE A 112 -13.47 -2.61 3.47
CA PHE A 112 -13.24 -4.06 3.48
C PHE A 112 -11.83 -4.40 3.01
N ALA A 113 -11.25 -5.44 3.60
CA ALA A 113 -10.00 -6.03 3.14
C ALA A 113 -10.28 -7.33 2.39
N GLU A 114 -9.65 -7.53 1.25
CA GLU A 114 -9.87 -8.69 0.38
C GLU A 114 -8.54 -9.28 -0.12
N ALA A 115 -8.43 -10.61 -0.10
CA ALA A 115 -7.28 -11.31 -0.64
C ALA A 115 -7.27 -11.28 -2.19
N MET A 116 -6.26 -10.69 -2.82
CA MET A 116 -6.16 -10.63 -4.29
C MET A 116 -5.67 -11.94 -4.92
N VAL A 117 -4.99 -12.76 -4.12
CA VAL A 117 -4.53 -14.13 -4.41
C VAL A 117 -4.79 -14.97 -3.15
N LYS A 118 -4.43 -16.25 -3.15
CA LYS A 118 -4.42 -17.02 -1.89
C LYS A 118 -3.46 -16.31 -0.92
N SER A 119 -3.96 -15.90 0.24
CA SER A 119 -3.23 -15.09 1.21
C SER A 119 -3.31 -15.70 2.59
N THR A 120 -2.21 -15.64 3.34
CA THR A 120 -2.14 -16.05 4.74
C THR A 120 -1.85 -14.83 5.59
N VAL A 121 -2.62 -14.63 6.65
CA VAL A 121 -2.48 -13.48 7.55
C VAL A 121 -2.34 -13.96 8.98
N VAL A 122 -1.58 -13.21 9.77
CA VAL A 122 -1.52 -13.34 11.22
C VAL A 122 -2.47 -12.31 11.81
N ALA A 123 -3.59 -12.76 12.38
CA ALA A 123 -4.56 -11.90 13.06
C ALA A 123 -4.19 -11.79 14.54
N ILE A 124 -3.97 -10.58 15.02
CA ILE A 124 -3.52 -10.27 16.38
C ILE A 124 -4.63 -9.46 17.07
N PRO A 125 -5.09 -9.86 18.27
CA PRO A 125 -6.03 -9.04 19.04
C PRO A 125 -5.49 -7.63 19.27
N ARG A 126 -6.37 -6.64 19.09
CA ARG A 126 -6.07 -5.22 19.28
C ARG A 126 -5.41 -5.00 20.65
N ASP A 127 -6.03 -5.49 21.71
CA ASP A 127 -5.58 -5.30 23.09
C ASP A 127 -4.16 -5.87 23.29
N THR A 128 -3.88 -7.05 22.74
CA THR A 128 -2.54 -7.65 22.79
C THR A 128 -1.51 -6.79 22.05
N MET A 129 -1.84 -6.26 20.86
CA MET A 129 -0.95 -5.36 20.13
C MET A 129 -0.72 -4.05 20.90
N GLU A 130 -1.76 -3.47 21.49
CA GLU A 130 -1.68 -2.26 22.30
C GLU A 130 -0.79 -2.46 23.53
N GLU A 131 -0.95 -3.58 24.25
CA GLU A 131 -0.08 -3.90 25.39
C GLU A 131 1.40 -4.00 25.00
N VAL A 132 1.70 -4.67 23.89
CA VAL A 132 3.09 -4.81 23.41
C VAL A 132 3.64 -3.46 22.94
N MET A 133 2.82 -2.64 22.29
CA MET A 133 3.17 -1.26 21.93
C MET A 133 3.49 -0.41 23.17
N LEU A 134 2.69 -0.52 24.23
CA LEU A 134 2.92 0.21 25.49
C LEU A 134 4.21 -0.22 26.19
N SER A 135 4.56 -1.51 26.14
CA SER A 135 5.82 -2.01 26.70
C SER A 135 7.04 -1.77 25.80
N ASN A 136 6.83 -1.53 24.50
CA ASN A 136 7.90 -1.34 23.52
C ASN A 136 7.79 0.00 22.76
N PRO A 137 8.48 1.05 23.23
CA PRO A 137 8.49 2.36 22.58
C PRO A 137 9.03 2.34 21.13
N ARG A 138 9.93 1.40 20.79
CA ARG A 138 10.46 1.29 19.43
C ARG A 138 9.41 0.78 18.46
N LEU A 139 8.64 -0.24 18.86
CA LEU A 139 7.49 -0.72 18.09
C LEU A 139 6.44 0.39 17.93
N THR A 140 6.10 1.07 19.01
CA THR A 140 5.14 2.19 18.98
C THR A 140 5.56 3.29 18.01
N LEU A 141 6.83 3.69 18.04
CA LEU A 141 7.38 4.66 17.09
C LEU A 141 7.36 4.13 15.65
N ALA A 142 7.63 2.85 15.44
CA ALA A 142 7.59 2.23 14.11
C ALA A 142 6.17 2.20 13.53
N VAL A 143 5.16 1.81 14.32
CA VAL A 143 3.74 1.86 13.93
C VAL A 143 3.30 3.31 13.65
N THR A 144 3.72 4.25 14.48
CA THR A 144 3.42 5.68 14.28
C THR A 144 4.03 6.21 12.97
N LYS A 145 5.28 5.84 12.67
CA LYS A 145 5.95 6.17 11.40
C LYS A 145 5.22 5.54 10.20
N LEU A 146 4.75 4.30 10.32
CA LEU A 146 3.96 3.64 9.28
C LEU A 146 2.67 4.42 8.97
N ILE A 147 1.92 4.81 10.01
CA ILE A 147 0.70 5.62 9.85
C ILE A 147 1.03 6.97 9.20
N GLY A 148 2.10 7.64 9.65
CA GLY A 148 2.57 8.90 9.07
C GLY A 148 2.96 8.78 7.59
N PHE A 149 3.62 7.67 7.21
CA PHE A 149 3.96 7.35 5.82
C PHE A 149 2.69 7.17 4.97
N ARG A 150 1.71 6.41 5.46
CA ARG A 150 0.42 6.20 4.77
C ARG A 150 -0.36 7.50 4.59
N ARG A 151 -0.37 8.36 5.61
CA ARG A 151 -0.97 9.70 5.54
C ARG A 151 -0.38 10.54 4.42
N ARG A 152 0.96 10.61 4.32
CA ARG A 152 1.65 11.33 3.22
C ARG A 152 1.31 10.75 1.85
N LYS A 153 1.19 9.41 1.75
CA LYS A 153 0.79 8.73 0.50
C LYS A 153 -0.63 9.11 0.10
N LEU A 154 -1.56 9.19 1.06
CA LEU A 154 -2.94 9.65 0.83
C LEU A 154 -2.97 11.11 0.37
N GLU A 155 -2.22 12.01 1.00
CA GLU A 155 -2.12 13.42 0.58
C GLU A 155 -1.58 13.55 -0.85
N ARG A 156 -0.58 12.75 -1.22
CA ARG A 156 -0.06 12.70 -2.60
C ARG A 156 -1.12 12.25 -3.59
N ARG A 157 -1.90 11.21 -3.25
CA ARG A 157 -3.00 10.74 -4.09
C ARG A 157 -4.10 11.78 -4.22
N LEU A 158 -4.46 12.47 -3.13
CA LEU A 158 -5.41 13.57 -3.16
C LEU A 158 -4.95 14.69 -4.10
N ARG A 159 -3.67 15.10 -4.01
CA ARG A 159 -3.09 16.08 -4.94
C ARG A 159 -3.22 15.62 -6.40
N ASN A 160 -2.93 14.35 -6.67
CA ASN A 160 -3.08 13.81 -8.03
C ASN A 160 -4.55 13.83 -8.49
N LEU A 161 -5.52 13.59 -7.62
CA LEU A 161 -6.94 13.69 -7.98
C LEU A 161 -7.39 15.12 -8.30
N LEU A 162 -6.83 16.10 -7.59
CA LEU A 162 -7.22 17.51 -7.74
C LEU A 162 -6.55 18.22 -8.92
N PHE A 163 -5.31 17.89 -9.23
CA PHE A 163 -4.47 18.69 -10.13
C PHE A 163 -3.96 17.93 -11.36
N ARG A 164 -4.30 16.65 -11.53
CA ARG A 164 -3.86 15.86 -12.69
C ARG A 164 -5.04 15.34 -13.51
N THR A 165 -4.90 15.40 -14.82
CA THR A 165 -5.73 14.74 -15.82
C THR A 165 -5.75 13.22 -15.63
N ASN A 166 -6.72 12.55 -16.26
CA ASN A 166 -6.82 11.08 -16.22
C ASN A 166 -5.54 10.40 -16.73
N ARG A 167 -4.93 10.98 -17.78
CA ARG A 167 -3.71 10.46 -18.39
C ARG A 167 -2.52 10.56 -17.45
N GLU A 168 -2.28 11.73 -16.88
CA GLU A 168 -1.20 11.94 -15.90
C GLU A 168 -1.36 11.08 -14.65
N ARG A 169 -2.61 10.87 -14.20
CA ARG A 169 -2.90 9.97 -13.07
C ARG A 169 -2.54 8.52 -13.40
N LEU A 170 -2.87 8.05 -14.60
CA LEU A 170 -2.52 6.69 -15.03
C LEU A 170 -1.00 6.52 -15.16
N ILE A 171 -0.31 7.48 -15.77
CA ILE A 171 1.15 7.45 -15.89
C ILE A 171 1.81 7.44 -14.50
N ALA A 172 1.36 8.29 -13.58
CA ALA A 172 1.87 8.32 -12.20
C ALA A 172 1.64 6.98 -11.46
N LEU A 173 0.49 6.33 -11.70
CA LEU A 173 0.23 4.99 -11.16
C LEU A 173 1.16 3.94 -11.75
N LEU A 174 1.35 3.93 -13.07
CA LEU A 174 2.27 2.99 -13.73
C LEU A 174 3.69 3.15 -13.20
N TRP A 175 4.14 4.39 -12.95
CA TRP A 175 5.43 4.66 -12.31
C TRP A 175 5.51 4.08 -10.89
N GLU A 176 4.52 4.34 -10.03
CA GLU A 176 4.46 3.75 -8.67
C GLU A 176 4.49 2.21 -8.71
N LEU A 177 3.81 1.61 -9.69
CA LEU A 177 3.80 0.16 -9.88
C LEU A 177 5.14 -0.39 -10.40
N VAL A 178 5.89 0.38 -11.19
CA VAL A 178 7.25 0.02 -11.60
C VAL A 178 8.22 0.08 -10.42
N GLU A 179 8.17 1.13 -9.61
CA GLU A 179 9.02 1.25 -8.42
C GLU A 179 8.80 0.08 -7.46
N GLN A 180 7.55 -0.37 -7.30
CA GLN A 180 7.20 -1.40 -6.34
C GLN A 180 7.28 -2.83 -6.90
N TYR A 181 6.93 -3.04 -8.17
CA TYR A 181 6.77 -4.38 -8.78
C TYR A 181 7.56 -4.56 -10.08
N GLY A 182 8.38 -3.59 -10.47
CA GLY A 182 9.15 -3.63 -11.69
C GLY A 182 10.16 -4.77 -11.70
N LYS A 183 10.21 -5.49 -12.82
CA LYS A 183 11.28 -6.44 -13.14
C LYS A 183 11.89 -6.07 -14.47
N SER A 184 13.20 -5.82 -14.49
CA SER A 184 13.93 -5.57 -15.72
C SER A 184 13.89 -6.80 -16.62
N THR A 185 13.59 -6.58 -17.88
CA THR A 185 13.61 -7.58 -18.95
C THR A 185 14.34 -6.99 -20.16
N PRO A 186 14.78 -7.82 -21.13
CA PRO A 186 15.42 -7.30 -22.35
C PRO A 186 14.54 -6.33 -23.16
N GLU A 187 13.21 -6.43 -23.02
CA GLU A 187 12.22 -5.66 -23.79
C GLU A 187 11.73 -4.38 -23.06
N GLY A 188 12.19 -4.17 -21.82
CA GLY A 188 11.76 -3.07 -20.95
C GLY A 188 11.52 -3.51 -19.50
N THR A 189 10.73 -2.74 -18.76
CA THR A 189 10.40 -3.03 -17.36
C THR A 189 9.00 -3.62 -17.23
N LEU A 190 8.91 -4.88 -16.81
CA LEU A 190 7.64 -5.57 -16.59
C LEU A 190 7.07 -5.21 -15.22
N ILE A 191 5.84 -4.70 -15.17
CA ILE A 191 5.09 -4.57 -13.93
C ILE A 191 4.65 -5.97 -13.49
N ASN A 192 5.35 -6.58 -12.53
CA ASN A 192 5.15 -7.97 -12.11
C ASN A 192 4.01 -8.15 -11.10
N ILE A 193 2.87 -7.53 -11.38
CA ILE A 193 1.60 -7.71 -10.68
C ILE A 193 0.47 -7.82 -11.72
N ARG A 194 -0.52 -8.66 -11.43
CA ARG A 194 -1.73 -8.76 -12.26
C ARG A 194 -2.79 -7.80 -11.74
N LEU A 195 -3.03 -6.72 -12.48
CA LEU A 195 -4.12 -5.78 -12.24
C LEU A 195 -5.03 -5.74 -13.46
N SER A 196 -6.33 -5.81 -13.22
CA SER A 196 -7.32 -5.53 -14.27
C SER A 196 -7.43 -4.02 -14.53
N HIS A 197 -8.03 -3.63 -15.65
CA HIS A 197 -8.32 -2.21 -15.91
C HIS A 197 -9.27 -1.63 -14.85
N GLN A 198 -10.14 -2.45 -14.26
CA GLN A 198 -10.98 -2.04 -13.14
C GLN A 198 -10.16 -1.77 -11.88
N ASP A 199 -9.12 -2.56 -11.60
CA ASP A 199 -8.25 -2.32 -10.44
C ASP A 199 -7.46 -1.01 -10.62
N LEU A 200 -6.92 -0.77 -11.82
CA LEU A 200 -6.26 0.50 -12.14
C LEU A 200 -7.23 1.68 -11.97
N ALA A 201 -8.44 1.57 -12.51
CA ALA A 201 -9.49 2.57 -12.38
C ALA A 201 -9.80 2.88 -10.91
N SER A 202 -9.97 1.84 -10.09
CA SER A 202 -10.23 1.96 -8.66
C SER A 202 -9.05 2.49 -7.84
N LEU A 203 -7.81 2.39 -8.34
CA LEU A 203 -6.61 2.94 -7.68
C LEU A 203 -6.44 4.46 -7.90
N ILE A 204 -6.87 4.98 -9.06
CA ILE A 204 -6.71 6.40 -9.43
C ILE A 204 -8.02 7.18 -9.57
N GLY A 205 -9.15 6.56 -9.28
CA GLY A 205 -10.46 7.22 -9.26
C GLY A 205 -10.90 7.71 -10.64
N ILE A 206 -10.74 6.88 -11.66
CA ILE A 206 -11.29 7.10 -13.02
C ILE A 206 -12.13 5.90 -13.44
N THR A 207 -12.80 5.96 -14.59
CA THR A 207 -13.58 4.82 -15.09
C THR A 207 -12.68 3.78 -15.76
N ARG A 208 -13.15 2.53 -15.83
CA ARG A 208 -12.46 1.44 -16.54
C ARG A 208 -12.29 1.75 -18.02
N GLU A 209 -13.28 2.41 -18.61
CA GLU A 209 -13.29 2.87 -19.99
C GLU A 209 -12.17 3.90 -20.21
N SER A 210 -12.03 4.88 -19.32
CA SER A 210 -10.93 5.86 -19.38
C SER A 210 -9.56 5.20 -19.27
N VAL A 211 -9.37 4.23 -18.35
CA VAL A 211 -8.13 3.46 -18.28
C VAL A 211 -7.84 2.76 -19.61
N THR A 212 -8.85 2.11 -20.19
CA THR A 212 -8.70 1.33 -21.43
C THR A 212 -8.30 2.23 -22.59
N LEU A 213 -8.96 3.39 -22.73
CA LEU A 213 -8.65 4.38 -23.74
C LEU A 213 -7.21 4.89 -23.60
N THR A 214 -6.85 5.39 -22.41
CA THR A 214 -5.51 5.96 -22.17
C THR A 214 -4.40 4.92 -22.29
N LEU A 215 -4.61 3.67 -21.85
CA LEU A 215 -3.64 2.60 -22.07
C LEU A 215 -3.45 2.32 -23.57
N GLY A 216 -4.53 2.36 -24.37
CA GLY A 216 -4.46 2.23 -25.82
C GLY A 216 -3.67 3.34 -26.49
N GLU A 217 -3.85 4.59 -26.04
CA GLU A 217 -3.06 5.74 -26.49
C GLU A 217 -1.56 5.53 -26.20
N LEU A 218 -1.21 5.21 -24.95
CA LEU A 218 0.18 4.95 -24.54
C LEU A 218 0.80 3.78 -25.32
N GLN A 219 0.00 2.78 -25.68
CA GLN A 219 0.44 1.66 -26.52
C GLN A 219 0.68 2.10 -27.97
N SER A 220 -0.20 2.93 -28.54
CA SER A 220 -0.04 3.47 -29.89
C SER A 220 1.19 4.39 -30.02
N GLU A 221 1.58 5.06 -28.93
CA GLU A 221 2.79 5.85 -28.82
C GLU A 221 4.06 5.00 -28.62
N GLY A 222 3.92 3.68 -28.45
CA GLY A 222 5.03 2.76 -28.22
C GLY A 222 5.63 2.82 -26.80
N LEU A 223 4.96 3.48 -25.85
CA LEU A 223 5.46 3.62 -24.48
C LEU A 223 5.25 2.35 -23.65
N VAL A 224 4.16 1.64 -23.90
CA VAL A 224 3.78 0.42 -23.17
C VAL A 224 3.29 -0.69 -24.08
N SER A 225 3.45 -1.93 -23.64
CA SER A 225 2.77 -3.09 -24.21
C SER A 225 1.84 -3.71 -23.18
N ILE A 226 0.61 -4.02 -23.61
CA ILE A 226 -0.44 -4.56 -22.76
C ILE A 226 -0.67 -6.03 -23.12
N GLY A 227 -0.54 -6.91 -22.13
CA GLY A 227 -0.89 -8.33 -22.22
C GLY A 227 -2.04 -8.70 -21.28
N ARG A 228 -2.19 -10.00 -20.99
CA ARG A 228 -3.24 -10.53 -20.08
C ARG A 228 -3.02 -10.07 -18.63
N GLN A 229 -3.49 -8.86 -18.30
CA GLN A 229 -3.28 -8.16 -17.01
C GLN A 229 -1.80 -7.91 -16.69
N ARG A 230 -0.97 -7.77 -17.72
CA ARG A 230 0.45 -7.43 -17.58
C ARG A 230 0.73 -6.22 -18.42
N ILE A 231 1.55 -5.32 -17.89
CA ILE A 231 1.96 -4.10 -18.57
C ILE A 231 3.49 -4.11 -18.59
N LEU A 232 4.05 -4.02 -19.80
CA LEU A 232 5.47 -3.86 -20.03
C LEU A 232 5.73 -2.40 -20.41
N ILE A 233 6.64 -1.75 -19.71
CA ILE A 233 7.05 -0.37 -20.00
C ILE A 233 8.31 -0.43 -20.87
N HIS A 234 8.23 0.06 -22.11
CA HIS A 234 9.37 0.03 -23.04
C HIS A 234 10.37 1.15 -22.77
N GLN A 235 9.88 2.35 -22.44
CA GLN A 235 10.68 3.56 -22.29
C GLN A 235 10.32 4.26 -20.98
N LEU A 236 11.00 3.87 -19.88
CA LEU A 236 10.70 4.38 -18.54
C LEU A 236 10.90 5.90 -18.45
N ASP A 237 11.98 6.43 -19.04
CA ASP A 237 12.28 7.86 -19.01
C ASP A 237 11.22 8.70 -19.74
N ARG A 238 10.75 8.23 -20.91
CA ARG A 238 9.70 8.93 -21.67
C ARG A 238 8.33 8.84 -21.00
N LEU A 239 8.05 7.75 -20.31
CA LEU A 239 6.84 7.63 -19.48
C LEU A 239 6.85 8.68 -18.36
N ALA A 240 7.99 8.91 -17.70
CA ALA A 240 8.12 9.97 -16.69
C ALA A 240 7.96 11.38 -17.28
N SER A 241 8.58 11.67 -18.43
CA SER A 241 8.43 12.96 -19.11
C SER A 241 6.99 13.26 -19.51
N ALA A 242 6.24 12.25 -19.98
CA ALA A 242 4.84 12.38 -20.37
C ALA A 242 3.90 12.74 -19.19
N ALA A 243 4.32 12.53 -17.93
CA ALA A 243 3.58 12.99 -16.74
C ALA A 243 3.89 14.45 -16.36
N ASN A 244 5.00 15.01 -16.83
CA ASN A 244 5.42 16.39 -16.51
C ASN A 244 5.05 17.38 -17.63
N GLU A 245 5.00 16.93 -18.89
CA GLU A 245 4.60 17.78 -20.04
C GLU A 245 3.18 18.35 -19.88
N SER A 246 2.27 17.59 -19.26
CA SER A 246 0.88 18.01 -19.05
C SER A 246 0.68 19.07 -17.94
N LEU A 247 1.66 19.27 -17.04
CA LEU A 247 1.64 20.36 -16.04
C LEU A 247 2.18 21.69 -16.59
N ASN A 248 2.89 21.67 -17.72
CA ASN A 248 3.45 22.88 -18.34
C ASN A 248 2.43 23.68 -19.18
N GLU A 249 1.17 23.24 -19.25
CA GLU A 249 0.08 23.95 -19.94
C GLU A 249 -0.87 24.72 -19.01
N LEU A 250 -0.62 24.73 -17.70
CA LEU A 250 -1.42 25.51 -16.75
C LEU A 250 -0.98 26.99 -16.71
N PRO A 251 -1.91 27.96 -16.65
CA PRO A 251 -1.60 29.38 -16.50
C PRO A 251 -0.71 29.65 -15.27
N THR A 252 0.31 30.51 -15.48
CA THR A 252 1.46 30.78 -14.60
C THR A 252 1.09 31.34 -13.20
N ASP A 253 -0.18 31.61 -12.95
CA ASP A 253 -0.71 32.28 -11.75
C ASP A 253 -0.84 31.37 -10.51
N LEU A 254 -0.57 30.06 -10.62
CA LEU A 254 -0.58 29.11 -9.49
C LEU A 254 0.77 28.46 -9.18
N GLN A 255 1.87 28.91 -9.80
CA GLN A 255 3.21 28.49 -9.35
C GLN A 255 3.58 29.22 -8.04
N PRO A 256 3.97 28.51 -6.97
CA PRO A 256 4.35 29.14 -5.71
C PRO A 256 5.55 30.07 -5.95
N SER A 257 5.38 31.34 -5.56
CA SER A 257 6.35 32.42 -5.74
C SER A 257 7.68 32.02 -5.10
N THR A 258 8.64 31.60 -5.92
CA THR A 258 10.00 31.38 -5.45
C THR A 258 10.71 32.74 -5.43
N GLN A 259 10.42 33.54 -4.40
CA GLN A 259 11.23 34.69 -4.03
C GLN A 259 11.30 34.77 -2.51
N ILE A 260 12.31 34.12 -1.94
CA ILE A 260 13.02 34.69 -0.80
C ILE A 260 14.47 34.83 -1.26
N GLN A 261 14.78 36.02 -1.76
CA GLN A 261 16.15 36.51 -1.84
C GLN A 261 16.68 36.64 -0.40
N SER A 262 17.73 35.91 -0.05
CA SER A 262 18.67 36.38 0.97
C SER A 262 19.98 36.70 0.26
N SER A 263 20.07 37.95 -0.16
CA SER A 263 21.29 38.68 -0.44
C SER A 263 22.26 38.56 0.73
N SER A 264 23.41 37.92 0.52
CA SER A 264 24.61 38.15 1.33
C SER A 264 25.87 37.89 0.50
N ARG A 265 26.35 38.92 -0.19
CA ARG A 265 27.75 39.05 -0.64
C ARG A 265 28.19 40.52 -0.56
N GLY A 266 29.35 40.74 0.05
CA GLY A 266 30.17 41.97 0.01
C GLY A 266 29.79 42.99 1.08
N ALA A 267 30.48 43.14 2.21
CA ALA A 267 31.87 43.55 2.41
C ALA A 267 32.22 44.89 1.72
N SER A 268 32.24 45.99 2.50
CA SER A 268 33.39 46.92 2.58
C SER A 268 33.25 47.96 3.70
N PRO A 269 34.37 48.57 4.18
CA PRO A 269 34.51 49.21 5.49
C PRO A 269 34.67 50.75 5.43
N VAL A 270 34.28 51.49 6.49
CA VAL A 270 34.72 52.88 6.78
C VAL A 270 34.60 53.12 8.30
N ARG A 271 35.72 53.21 9.05
CA ARG A 271 36.24 54.39 9.79
C ARG A 271 35.20 55.19 10.59
N ASP A 272 35.29 55.18 11.92
CA ASP A 272 36.09 56.11 12.74
C ASP A 272 36.48 55.43 14.07
#